data_AF-A0A7X1TL91-F1
#
_entry.id   AF-A0A7X1TL91-F1
#
_cell.length_a   1.000
_cell.length_b   1.000
_cell.length_c   1.000
_cell.angle_alpha   90.00
_cell.angle_beta   90.00
_cell.angle_gamma   90.00
#
_symmetry.space_group_name_H-M   'P 1'
#
loop_
_entity.id
_entity.type
_entity.pdbx_description
1 polymer ?
#
loop_
_entity_poly.entity_id
_entity_poly.type
_entity_poly.pdbx_seq_one_letter_code
_entity_poly.pdbx_strand_id
1 'polypeptide(L)' 'MSPPLNQIQTSPTLPAAADVVVIGGGIIGVFAAYYLARRGVSVALVEKG' A
#
# COMPACT_ATOMS: atom_id res chain seq x y z
N MET A 1 -11.91 -16.83 19.66
CA MET A 1 -11.22 -15.57 19.99
C MET A 1 -10.60 -15.04 18.72
N SER A 2 -10.73 -13.74 18.43
CA SER A 2 -10.04 -13.13 17.29
C SER A 2 -8.54 -13.00 17.59
N PRO A 3 -7.66 -13.21 16.60
CA PRO A 3 -6.22 -12.99 16.79
C PRO A 3 -5.95 -11.51 17.15
N PRO A 4 -4.90 -11.23 17.93
CA PRO A 4 -4.49 -9.86 18.23
C PRO A 4 -4.10 -9.14 16.94
N LEU A 5 -4.55 -7.89 16.79
CA LEU A 5 -4.18 -7.03 15.67
C LEU A 5 -2.84 -6.35 15.96
N ASN A 6 -1.91 -6.43 15.02
CA ASN A 6 -0.69 -5.63 15.07
C ASN A 6 -0.96 -4.26 14.46
N GLN A 7 -0.80 -3.21 15.25
CA GLN A 7 -0.89 -1.84 14.75
C GLN A 7 0.44 -1.45 14.12
N ILE A 8 0.44 -1.20 12.81
CA ILE A 8 1.60 -0.72 12.07
C ILE A 8 1.54 0.81 12.06
N GLN A 9 2.63 1.48 12.46
CA GLN A 9 2.74 2.93 12.29
C GLN A 9 2.92 3.26 10.81
N THR A 10 2.03 4.08 10.27
CA THR A 10 2.08 4.58 8.89
C THR A 10 2.19 6.09 8.88
N SER A 11 2.84 6.67 7.86
CA SER A 11 2.85 8.11 7.69
C SER A 11 1.47 8.61 7.21
N PRO A 12 0.91 9.68 7.80
CA PRO A 12 -0.28 10.33 7.26
C PRO A 12 0.03 11.22 6.05
N THR A 13 1.31 11.53 5.81
CA THR A 13 1.73 12.34 4.66
C THR A 13 1.86 11.47 3.43
N LEU A 14 1.20 11.89 2.35
CA LEU A 14 1.37 11.26 1.05
C LEU A 14 2.73 11.63 0.45
N PRO A 15 3.40 10.72 -0.27
CA PRO A 15 4.60 11.05 -1.01
C PRO A 15 4.28 12.06 -2.12
N ALA A 16 5.20 13.00 -2.37
CA ALA A 16 5.04 14.01 -3.42
C ALA A 16 5.08 13.41 -4.84
N ALA A 17 5.72 12.24 -4.99
CA ALA A 17 5.82 11.50 -6.24
C ALA A 17 5.98 10.00 -5.97
N ALA A 18 5.59 9.19 -6.95
CA ALA A 18 5.86 7.76 -7.03
C ALA A 18 5.96 7.37 -8.52
N ASP A 19 6.71 6.32 -8.84
CA ASP A 19 6.78 5.78 -10.20
C ASP A 19 5.44 5.19 -10.63
N VAL A 20 4.69 4.61 -9.68
CA VAL A 20 3.36 4.04 -9.90
C VAL A 20 2.40 4.44 -8.78
N VAL A 21 1.17 4.78 -9.16
CA VAL A 21 0.04 4.94 -8.22
C VAL A 21 -0.98 3.84 -8.48
N VAL A 22 -1.30 3.06 -7.44
CA VAL A 22 -2.34 2.02 -7.48
C VAL A 22 -3.56 2.52 -6.72
N ILE A 23 -4.72 2.55 -7.37
CA ILE A 23 -5.99 2.99 -6.78
C ILE A 23 -6.83 1.74 -6.46
N GLY A 24 -7.12 1.52 -5.18
CA GLY A 24 -7.90 0.39 -4.68
C GLY A 24 -7.09 -0.56 -3.80
N GLY A 25 -7.40 -0.62 -2.50
CA GLY A 25 -6.75 -1.44 -1.46
C GLY A 25 -7.29 -2.87 -1.36
N GLY A 26 -8.03 -3.34 -2.35
CA GLY A 26 -8.46 -4.74 -2.45
C GLY A 26 -7.31 -5.69 -2.80
N ILE A 27 -7.59 -6.99 -2.81
CA ILE A 27 -6.57 -8.04 -3.01
C ILE A 27 -5.72 -7.81 -4.27
N ILE A 28 -6.35 -7.39 -5.38
CA ILE A 28 -5.65 -7.16 -6.64
C ILE A 28 -4.69 -5.97 -6.53
N GLY A 29 -5.16 -4.83 -6.01
CA GLY A 29 -4.33 -3.62 -5.89
C GLY A 29 -3.18 -3.80 -4.90
N VAL A 30 -3.43 -4.46 -3.77
CA VAL A 30 -2.39 -4.80 -2.79
C VAL A 30 -1.33 -5.72 -3.41
N PHE A 31 -1.75 -6.77 -4.12
CA PHE A 31 -0.80 -7.68 -4.77
C PHE A 31 0.01 -6.99 -5.86
N ALA A 32 -0.62 -6.15 -6.67
CA ALA A 32 0.06 -5.36 -7.68
C ALA A 32 1.12 -4.44 -7.04
N ALA A 33 0.75 -3.67 -6.03
CA ALA A 33 1.66 -2.78 -5.32
C ALA A 33 2.81 -3.55 -4.66
N TYR A 34 2.53 -4.68 -4.01
CA TYR A 34 3.52 -5.52 -3.35
C TYR A 34 4.58 -6.06 -4.32
N TYR A 35 4.16 -6.62 -5.45
CA TYR A 35 5.11 -7.19 -6.42
C TYR A 35 5.88 -6.13 -7.20
N LEU A 36 5.30 -4.94 -7.40
CA LEU A 36 6.03 -3.78 -7.94
C LEU A 36 7.09 -3.29 -6.94
N ALA A 37 6.72 -3.10 -5.67
CA ALA A 37 7.65 -2.68 -4.62
C ALA A 37 8.81 -3.68 -4.43
N ARG A 38 8.53 -5.00 -4.50
CA ARG A 38 9.57 -6.04 -4.46
C ARG A 38 10.55 -5.99 -5.63
N ARG A 39 10.19 -5.34 -6.73
CA ARG A 39 11.06 -5.10 -7.88
C ARG A 39 11.79 -3.75 -7.81
N GLY A 40 11.68 -3.04 -6.68
CA GLY A 40 12.34 -1.76 -6.45
C GLY A 40 11.61 -0.55 -7.02
N VAL A 41 10.36 -0.73 -7.49
CA VAL A 41 9.53 0.38 -8.00
C VAL A 41 8.96 1.14 -6.81
N SER A 42 9.01 2.48 -6.82
CA SER A 42 8.30 3.27 -5.82
C SER A 42 6.80 3.28 -6.14
N VAL A 43 5.98 2.85 -5.18
CA VAL A 43 4.52 2.70 -5.37
C VAL A 43 3.75 3.43 -4.28
N ALA A 44 2.79 4.26 -4.69
CA ALA A 44 1.75 4.78 -3.80
C ALA A 44 0.47 3.96 -3.98
N LEU A 45 0.03 3.24 -2.94
CA LEU A 45 -1.27 2.56 -2.92
C LEU A 45 -2.27 3.46 -2.18
N VAL A 46 -3.38 3.82 -2.84
CA VAL A 46 -4.43 4.67 -2.28
C VAL A 46 -5.78 3.95 -2.25
N GLU A 47 -6.49 4.06 -1.14
CA GLU A 47 -7.81 3.49 -0.90
C GLU A 47 -8.66 4.52 -0.14
N LYS A 48 -9.97 4.55 -0.39
CA LYS A 48 -10.92 5.49 0.24
C LYS A 48 -11.35 5.03 1.65
N GLY A 49 -11.05 3.77 1.98
CA GLY A 49 -11.38 3.10 3.23
C GLY A 49 -10.68 3.70 4.45
#